data_AF-A0AAU5EFU1-F1
#
_entry.id   AF-A0AAU5EFU1-F1
#
_cell.length_a   1.000
_cell.length_b   1.000
_cell.length_c   1.000
_cell.angle_alpha   90.00
_cell.angle_beta   90.00
_cell.angle_gamma   90.00
#
_symmetry.space_group_name_H-M   'P 1'
#
loop_
_entity.id
_entity.type
_entity.pdbx_description
1 polymer ?
#
loop_
_entity_poly.entity_id
_entity_poly.type
_entity_poly.pdbx_seq_one_letter_code
_entity_poly.pdbx_strand_id
1 'polypeptide(L)'
;MATGRTHRPATRSRGIPEATVARLPLYLRALTGLSERSVPTVSSEELAAAAGVNSAKLRKDFSYLGSYGTRGVGYDVEYLVYQISRELGLTQDWPVVIVGIGNLGAALANYGGFASRGFRVAALIDADPAMAGKPVAGIPVQHSDELEKIISDNGVSIGVIATPAGAAQPVCDRLVAAGVTSILNFAPTVLTVPDGVDVRKVDLSIELQILAFHEQRKAGEEAANQAANPTAAHRGDSAEQGPDGDVPAVMPA
;
A
#
# COMPACT_ATOMS: atom_id res chain seq x y z
N MET A 1 -41.37 1.63 -30.48
CA MET A 1 -40.34 0.90 -31.25
C MET A 1 -39.13 1.82 -31.35
N ALA A 2 -37.90 1.49 -30.99
CA ALA A 2 -37.27 0.27 -30.52
C ALA A 2 -36.29 0.62 -29.38
N THR A 3 -36.19 -0.27 -28.42
CA THR A 3 -35.40 -0.18 -27.19
C THR A 3 -33.90 -0.25 -27.48
N GLY A 4 -33.13 0.68 -26.92
CA GLY A 4 -31.68 0.67 -26.95
C GLY A 4 -31.13 -0.53 -26.19
N ARG A 5 -30.52 -1.47 -26.92
CA ARG A 5 -29.76 -2.58 -26.34
C ARG A 5 -28.49 -2.02 -25.72
N THR A 6 -28.42 -2.05 -24.40
CA THR A 6 -27.18 -1.86 -23.65
C THR A 6 -26.21 -2.99 -24.01
N HIS A 7 -25.11 -2.64 -24.66
CA HIS A 7 -24.03 -3.57 -24.97
C HIS A 7 -23.18 -3.77 -23.71
N ARG A 8 -23.46 -4.84 -22.97
CA ARG A 8 -22.65 -5.27 -21.82
C ARG A 8 -21.52 -6.17 -22.35
N PRO A 9 -20.23 -5.77 -22.28
CA PRO A 9 -19.17 -6.68 -22.67
C PRO A 9 -19.13 -7.87 -21.71
N ALA A 10 -18.94 -9.04 -22.29
CA ALA A 10 -19.02 -10.33 -21.64
C ALA A 10 -17.64 -10.75 -21.11
N THR A 11 -17.44 -10.65 -19.79
CA THR A 11 -16.72 -11.65 -18.99
C THR A 11 -17.37 -11.68 -17.61
N ARG A 12 -18.17 -12.72 -17.33
CA ARG A 12 -18.59 -13.00 -15.96
C ARG A 12 -17.39 -13.63 -15.25
N SER A 13 -16.48 -12.82 -14.71
CA SER A 13 -15.69 -13.29 -13.57
C SER A 13 -16.68 -13.64 -12.45
N ARG A 14 -16.38 -14.64 -11.62
CA ARG A 14 -17.11 -14.79 -10.34
C ARG A 14 -17.02 -13.42 -9.67
N GLY A 15 -18.16 -12.78 -9.42
CA GLY A 15 -18.22 -11.35 -9.07
C GLY A 15 -17.55 -11.06 -7.73
N ILE A 16 -16.21 -10.98 -7.73
CA ILE A 16 -15.41 -10.57 -6.58
C ILE A 16 -15.68 -9.08 -6.40
N PRO A 17 -16.16 -8.65 -5.23
CA PRO A 17 -16.39 -7.23 -4.97
C PRO A 17 -15.08 -6.44 -5.12
N GLU A 18 -15.16 -5.22 -5.67
CA GLU A 18 -13.99 -4.33 -5.83
C GLU A 18 -13.26 -4.10 -4.50
N ALA A 19 -14.02 -3.94 -3.41
CA ALA A 19 -13.44 -3.83 -2.07
C ALA A 19 -12.61 -5.06 -1.67
N THR A 20 -12.98 -6.25 -2.13
CA THR A 20 -12.20 -7.49 -1.93
C THR A 20 -10.94 -7.46 -2.79
N VAL A 21 -11.03 -7.08 -4.06
CA VAL A 21 -9.86 -6.90 -4.96
C VAL A 21 -8.84 -5.94 -4.34
N ALA A 22 -9.28 -4.84 -3.75
CA ALA A 22 -8.41 -3.89 -3.06
C ALA A 22 -7.68 -4.46 -1.82
N ARG A 23 -8.19 -5.54 -1.22
CA ARG A 23 -7.58 -6.21 -0.06
C ARG A 23 -6.74 -7.43 -0.41
N LEU A 24 -6.98 -8.08 -1.56
CA LEU A 24 -6.21 -9.25 -2.00
C LEU A 24 -4.68 -9.03 -1.97
N PRO A 25 -4.13 -7.86 -2.38
CA PRO A 25 -2.70 -7.60 -2.27
C PRO A 25 -2.15 -7.65 -0.84
N LEU A 26 -2.96 -7.28 0.16
CA LEU A 26 -2.57 -7.35 1.57
C LEU A 26 -2.45 -8.80 2.04
N TYR A 27 -3.41 -9.64 1.64
CA TYR A 27 -3.38 -11.07 1.92
C TYR A 27 -2.21 -11.75 1.24
N LEU A 28 -1.97 -11.42 -0.04
CA LEU A 28 -0.83 -11.94 -0.79
C LEU A 28 0.49 -11.58 -0.11
N ARG A 29 0.66 -10.32 0.34
CA ARG A 29 1.87 -9.91 1.07
C ARG A 29 2.10 -10.74 2.34
N ALA A 30 1.05 -10.94 3.13
CA ALA A 30 1.14 -11.75 4.36
C ALA A 30 1.47 -13.22 4.06
N LEU A 31 0.84 -13.80 3.04
CA LEU A 31 1.07 -15.17 2.59
C LEU A 31 2.47 -15.37 2.00
N THR A 32 2.98 -14.43 1.20
CA THR A 32 4.36 -14.49 0.69
C THR A 32 5.35 -14.54 1.84
N GLY A 33 5.19 -13.70 2.87
CA GLY A 33 6.07 -13.75 4.04
C GLY A 33 5.97 -15.07 4.82
N LEU A 34 4.80 -15.72 4.86
CA LEU A 34 4.65 -17.06 5.45
C LEU A 34 5.32 -18.14 4.60
N SER A 35 5.18 -18.05 3.28
CA SER A 35 5.80 -18.97 2.32
C SER A 35 7.33 -18.90 2.36
N GLU A 36 7.91 -17.69 2.46
CA GLU A 36 9.35 -17.48 2.63
C GLU A 36 9.89 -18.14 3.91
N ARG A 37 9.05 -18.31 4.93
CA ARG A 37 9.37 -19.04 6.17
C ARG A 37 9.00 -20.53 6.11
N SER A 38 8.62 -21.04 4.94
CA SER A 38 8.18 -22.41 4.71
C SER A 38 7.05 -22.86 5.63
N VAL A 39 6.14 -21.94 5.98
CA VAL A 39 4.93 -22.27 6.74
C VAL A 39 3.93 -22.95 5.79
N PRO A 40 3.55 -24.22 6.02
CA PRO A 40 2.70 -24.95 5.07
C PRO A 40 1.24 -24.52 5.15
N THR A 41 0.73 -24.29 6.38
CA THR A 41 -0.66 -23.90 6.61
C THR A 41 -0.77 -22.74 7.58
N VAL A 42 -1.83 -21.94 7.43
CA VAL A 42 -2.13 -20.80 8.31
C VAL A 42 -3.61 -20.73 8.65
N SER A 43 -3.94 -20.38 9.89
CA SER A 43 -5.33 -20.16 10.29
C SER A 43 -5.88 -18.83 9.75
N SER A 44 -7.20 -18.71 9.68
CA SER A 44 -7.85 -17.43 9.30
C SER A 44 -7.56 -16.29 10.28
N GLU A 45 -7.26 -16.60 11.53
CA GLU A 45 -7.01 -15.60 12.57
C GLU A 45 -5.59 -15.05 12.48
N GLU A 46 -4.60 -15.95 12.37
CA GLU A 46 -3.20 -15.57 12.16
C GLU A 46 -3.01 -14.80 10.85
N LEU A 47 -3.63 -15.27 9.76
CA LEU A 47 -3.51 -14.58 8.47
C LEU A 47 -4.19 -13.21 8.49
N ALA A 48 -5.35 -13.10 9.15
CA ALA A 48 -6.05 -11.83 9.27
C ALA A 48 -5.26 -10.82 10.11
N ALA A 49 -4.64 -11.29 11.21
CA ALA A 49 -3.75 -10.46 12.03
C ALA A 49 -2.54 -9.99 11.21
N ALA A 50 -1.88 -10.89 10.48
CA ALA A 50 -0.74 -10.55 9.62
C ALA A 50 -1.10 -9.58 8.48
N ALA A 51 -2.31 -9.66 7.95
CA ALA A 51 -2.82 -8.76 6.92
C ALA A 51 -3.45 -7.46 7.46
N GLY A 52 -3.60 -7.32 8.78
CA GLY A 52 -4.24 -6.17 9.41
C GLY A 52 -5.74 -6.06 9.14
N VAL A 53 -6.45 -7.18 9.01
CA VAL A 53 -7.90 -7.22 8.77
C VAL A 53 -8.64 -8.04 9.82
N ASN A 54 -9.97 -7.94 9.83
CA ASN A 54 -10.81 -8.83 10.63
C ASN A 54 -10.92 -10.23 9.99
N SER A 55 -10.82 -11.30 10.79
CA SER A 55 -10.85 -12.68 10.32
C SER A 55 -12.17 -13.09 9.63
N ALA A 56 -13.31 -12.57 10.07
CA ALA A 56 -14.60 -12.80 9.40
C ALA A 56 -14.62 -12.16 8.00
N LYS A 57 -14.01 -10.97 7.86
CA LYS A 57 -13.88 -10.29 6.56
C LYS A 57 -12.96 -11.06 5.62
N LEU A 58 -11.84 -11.58 6.12
CA LEU A 58 -10.93 -12.44 5.36
C LEU A 58 -11.63 -13.71 4.86
N ARG A 59 -12.34 -14.43 5.73
CA ARG A 59 -13.09 -15.65 5.34
C ARG A 59 -14.12 -15.34 4.26
N LYS A 60 -14.83 -14.21 4.39
CA LYS A 60 -15.79 -13.74 3.38
C LYS A 60 -15.09 -13.43 2.05
N ASP A 61 -13.96 -12.74 2.08
CA ASP A 61 -13.17 -12.44 0.88
C ASP A 61 -12.73 -13.71 0.15
N PHE A 62 -12.17 -14.67 0.89
CA PHE A 62 -11.71 -15.93 0.30
C PHE A 62 -12.86 -16.77 -0.25
N SER A 63 -14.06 -16.69 0.34
CA SER A 63 -15.23 -17.39 -0.19
C SER A 63 -15.62 -16.99 -1.62
N TYR A 64 -15.25 -15.78 -2.07
CA TYR A 64 -15.44 -15.35 -3.47
C TYR A 64 -14.44 -15.99 -4.44
N LEU A 65 -13.23 -16.30 -3.96
CA LEU A 65 -12.19 -16.95 -4.75
C LEU A 65 -12.46 -18.46 -4.84
N GLY A 66 -12.87 -19.07 -3.74
CA GLY A 66 -13.23 -20.48 -3.65
C GLY A 66 -13.19 -21.01 -2.22
N SER A 67 -13.43 -22.31 -2.06
CA SER A 67 -13.25 -22.97 -0.76
C SER A 67 -11.81 -23.48 -0.65
N TYR A 68 -10.93 -22.66 -0.07
CA TYR A 68 -9.49 -22.96 0.01
C TYR A 68 -8.99 -23.28 1.42
N GLY A 69 -9.91 -23.41 2.37
CA GLY A 69 -9.59 -23.77 3.74
C GLY A 69 -10.32 -25.04 4.16
N THR A 70 -9.64 -25.87 4.94
CA THR A 70 -10.25 -27.03 5.59
C THR A 70 -10.51 -26.68 7.04
N ARG A 71 -11.76 -26.90 7.52
CA ARG A 71 -12.11 -26.69 8.93
C ARG A 71 -11.15 -27.50 9.82
N GLY A 72 -10.50 -26.83 10.76
CA GLY A 72 -9.54 -27.46 11.69
C GLY A 72 -8.10 -27.57 11.17
N VAL A 73 -7.82 -27.28 9.89
CA VAL A 73 -6.47 -27.33 9.31
C VAL A 73 -5.97 -25.94 8.89
N GLY A 74 -6.88 -25.06 8.46
CA GLY A 74 -6.53 -23.73 7.95
C GLY A 74 -6.39 -23.72 6.44
N TYR A 75 -5.60 -22.77 5.94
CA TYR A 75 -5.35 -22.57 4.51
C TYR A 75 -3.95 -23.06 4.15
N ASP A 76 -3.83 -23.73 3.02
CA ASP A 76 -2.54 -24.02 2.40
C ASP A 76 -1.92 -22.73 1.87
N VAL A 77 -0.71 -22.41 2.33
CA VAL A 77 -0.06 -21.12 2.07
C VAL A 77 0.37 -21.01 0.61
N GLU A 78 1.08 -21.98 0.07
CA GLU A 78 1.58 -21.94 -1.32
C GLU A 78 0.42 -21.94 -2.32
N TYR A 79 -0.59 -22.76 -2.08
CA TYR A 79 -1.78 -22.82 -2.91
C TYR A 79 -2.53 -21.48 -2.91
N LEU A 80 -2.71 -20.84 -1.74
CA LEU A 80 -3.33 -19.52 -1.68
C LEU A 80 -2.50 -18.43 -2.34
N VAL A 81 -1.18 -18.44 -2.19
CA VAL A 81 -0.28 -17.52 -2.92
C VAL A 81 -0.55 -17.63 -4.41
N TYR A 82 -0.58 -18.85 -4.94
CA TYR A 82 -0.84 -19.09 -6.36
C TYR A 82 -2.24 -18.61 -6.79
N GLN A 83 -3.30 -18.98 -6.05
CA GLN A 83 -4.67 -18.58 -6.40
C GLN A 83 -4.85 -17.06 -6.38
N ILE A 84 -4.37 -16.38 -5.34
CA ILE A 84 -4.50 -14.92 -5.24
C ILE A 84 -3.66 -14.23 -6.32
N SER A 85 -2.45 -14.71 -6.60
CA SER A 85 -1.62 -14.16 -7.68
C SER A 85 -2.30 -14.29 -9.04
N ARG A 86 -2.94 -15.43 -9.31
CA ARG A 86 -3.71 -15.67 -10.53
C ARG A 86 -4.91 -14.72 -10.65
N GLU A 87 -5.68 -14.58 -9.59
CA GLU A 87 -6.87 -13.71 -9.56
C GLU A 87 -6.51 -12.23 -9.68
N LEU A 88 -5.35 -11.82 -9.18
CA LEU A 88 -4.81 -10.47 -9.36
C LEU A 88 -4.10 -10.26 -10.72
N GLY A 89 -4.00 -11.29 -11.56
CA GLY A 89 -3.30 -11.20 -12.85
C GLY A 89 -1.77 -11.11 -12.72
N LEU A 90 -1.19 -11.45 -11.58
CA LEU A 90 0.26 -11.38 -11.31
C LEU A 90 1.03 -12.62 -11.79
N THR A 91 0.40 -13.44 -12.65
CA THR A 91 1.04 -14.62 -13.28
C THR A 91 1.65 -14.29 -14.64
N GLN A 92 1.56 -13.04 -15.05
CA GLN A 92 2.17 -12.47 -16.26
C GLN A 92 2.87 -11.16 -15.91
N ASP A 93 3.79 -10.73 -16.77
CA ASP A 93 4.45 -9.44 -16.63
C ASP A 93 3.58 -8.31 -17.22
N TRP A 94 3.47 -7.24 -16.47
CA TRP A 94 2.82 -6.00 -16.85
C TRP A 94 3.90 -4.94 -17.10
N PRO A 95 4.11 -4.50 -18.35
CA PRO A 95 5.05 -3.44 -18.67
C PRO A 95 4.55 -2.09 -18.15
N VAL A 96 5.38 -1.43 -17.35
CA VAL A 96 5.09 -0.15 -16.69
C VAL A 96 5.95 0.96 -17.28
N VAL A 97 5.35 2.12 -17.57
CA VAL A 97 6.09 3.36 -17.83
C VAL A 97 6.00 4.28 -16.61
N ILE A 98 7.12 4.90 -16.22
CA ILE A 98 7.15 5.91 -15.17
C ILE A 98 7.42 7.27 -15.82
N VAL A 99 6.52 8.23 -15.62
CA VAL A 99 6.64 9.59 -16.15
C VAL A 99 6.91 10.57 -15.02
N GLY A 100 8.01 11.33 -15.15
CA GLY A 100 8.56 12.22 -14.12
C GLY A 100 9.61 11.51 -13.28
N ILE A 101 10.88 11.64 -13.64
CA ILE A 101 12.04 11.03 -12.99
C ILE A 101 12.75 12.05 -12.07
N GLY A 102 11.95 12.72 -11.24
CA GLY A 102 12.45 13.41 -10.05
C GLY A 102 12.77 12.43 -8.92
N ASN A 103 12.84 12.93 -7.68
CA ASN A 103 13.15 12.10 -6.51
C ASN A 103 12.22 10.88 -6.36
N LEU A 104 10.90 11.09 -6.50
CA LEU A 104 9.91 10.03 -6.36
C LEU A 104 9.97 9.03 -7.53
N GLY A 105 10.00 9.53 -8.77
CA GLY A 105 10.08 8.65 -9.95
C GLY A 105 11.34 7.79 -9.94
N ALA A 106 12.48 8.36 -9.56
CA ALA A 106 13.73 7.61 -9.41
C ALA A 106 13.66 6.57 -8.28
N ALA A 107 13.02 6.89 -7.15
CA ALA A 107 12.80 5.92 -6.07
C ALA A 107 11.88 4.77 -6.51
N LEU A 108 10.81 5.06 -7.24
CA LEU A 108 9.89 4.06 -7.80
C LEU A 108 10.60 3.16 -8.83
N ALA A 109 11.45 3.73 -9.69
CA ALA A 109 12.22 2.98 -10.67
C ALA A 109 13.22 2.01 -10.03
N ASN A 110 13.82 2.39 -8.89
CA ASN A 110 14.75 1.54 -8.14
C ASN A 110 14.05 0.56 -7.19
N TYR A 111 12.72 0.57 -7.10
CA TYR A 111 12.00 -0.29 -6.19
C TYR A 111 11.91 -1.73 -6.76
N GLY A 112 12.82 -2.60 -6.31
CA GLY A 112 12.86 -4.01 -6.74
C GLY A 112 11.58 -4.81 -6.47
N GLY A 113 10.69 -4.31 -5.59
CA GLY A 113 9.41 -4.93 -5.29
C GLY A 113 8.43 -4.96 -6.48
N PHE A 114 8.59 -4.12 -7.51
CA PHE A 114 7.77 -4.17 -8.72
C PHE A 114 8.06 -5.41 -9.57
N ALA A 115 9.32 -5.64 -9.93
CA ALA A 115 9.71 -6.78 -10.76
C ALA A 115 9.32 -8.12 -10.11
N SER A 116 9.53 -8.26 -8.80
CA SER A 116 9.14 -9.46 -8.04
C SER A 116 7.64 -9.76 -8.02
N ARG A 117 6.81 -8.79 -8.43
CA ARG A 117 5.34 -8.89 -8.42
C ARG A 117 4.75 -8.85 -9.83
N GLY A 118 5.57 -9.07 -10.86
CA GLY A 118 5.13 -9.06 -12.26
C GLY A 118 4.94 -7.65 -12.83
N PHE A 119 5.49 -6.61 -12.21
CA PHE A 119 5.47 -5.24 -12.75
C PHE A 119 6.86 -4.88 -13.26
N ARG A 120 7.06 -5.01 -14.57
CA ARG A 120 8.36 -4.71 -15.20
C ARG A 120 8.39 -3.23 -15.59
N VAL A 121 9.30 -2.46 -14.99
CA VAL A 121 9.56 -1.09 -15.45
C VAL A 121 10.18 -1.16 -16.84
N ALA A 122 9.41 -0.81 -17.86
CA ALA A 122 9.80 -0.93 -19.26
C ALA A 122 10.44 0.35 -19.79
N ALA A 123 10.00 1.52 -19.31
CA ALA A 123 10.54 2.80 -19.72
C ALA A 123 10.41 3.86 -18.63
N LEU A 124 11.35 4.81 -18.67
CA LEU A 124 11.40 5.98 -17.81
C LEU A 124 11.33 7.23 -18.68
N ILE A 125 10.44 8.16 -18.35
CA ILE A 125 10.15 9.34 -19.18
C ILE A 125 10.32 10.60 -18.35
N ASP A 126 11.04 11.58 -18.88
CA ASP A 126 11.11 12.91 -18.30
C ASP A 126 11.01 14.00 -19.39
N ALA A 127 10.51 15.17 -19.01
CA ALA A 127 10.42 16.33 -19.89
C ALA A 127 11.66 17.24 -19.79
N ASP A 128 12.49 17.09 -18.76
CA ASP A 128 13.78 17.78 -18.67
C ASP A 128 14.77 17.15 -19.67
N PRO A 129 15.23 17.90 -20.70
CA PRO A 129 16.21 17.39 -21.67
C PRO A 129 17.52 16.96 -21.01
N ALA A 130 17.87 17.51 -19.85
CA ALA A 130 19.06 17.11 -19.10
C ALA A 130 18.92 15.72 -18.49
N MET A 131 17.72 15.16 -18.39
CA MET A 131 17.48 13.80 -17.91
C MET A 131 17.58 12.76 -19.03
N ALA A 132 17.32 13.14 -20.28
CA ALA A 132 17.38 12.23 -21.41
C ALA A 132 18.76 11.54 -21.51
N GLY A 133 18.75 10.22 -21.66
CA GLY A 133 19.92 9.36 -21.72
C GLY A 133 20.55 8.99 -20.36
N LYS A 134 20.19 9.67 -19.26
CA LYS A 134 20.72 9.31 -17.93
C LYS A 134 20.17 7.94 -17.51
N PRO A 135 21.02 7.02 -17.02
CA PRO A 135 20.55 5.74 -16.51
C PRO A 135 19.98 5.91 -15.11
N VAL A 136 18.77 5.38 -14.88
CA VAL A 136 18.15 5.24 -13.57
C VAL A 136 17.69 3.80 -13.42
N ALA A 137 18.12 3.13 -12.34
CA ALA A 137 17.90 1.69 -12.16
C ALA A 137 18.37 0.82 -13.36
N GLY A 138 19.39 1.29 -14.10
CA GLY A 138 19.88 0.63 -15.31
C GLY A 138 19.05 0.86 -16.58
N ILE A 139 17.96 1.65 -16.51
CA ILE A 139 17.12 2.01 -17.65
C ILE A 139 17.43 3.46 -18.07
N PRO A 140 17.73 3.73 -19.35
CA PRO A 140 17.93 5.09 -19.81
C PRO A 140 16.61 5.87 -19.77
N VAL A 141 16.64 7.08 -19.22
CA VAL A 141 15.51 7.99 -19.27
C VAL A 141 15.35 8.51 -20.71
N GLN A 142 14.13 8.50 -21.21
CA GLN A 142 13.78 8.97 -22.54
C GLN A 142 12.98 10.27 -22.44
N HIS A 143 13.02 11.08 -23.50
CA HIS A 143 12.34 12.37 -23.51
C HIS A 143 10.82 12.18 -23.66
N SER A 144 10.03 13.08 -23.05
CA SER A 144 8.57 13.01 -23.11
C SER A 144 7.99 13.10 -24.51
N ASP A 145 8.73 13.62 -25.49
CA ASP A 145 8.25 13.72 -26.88
C ASP A 145 8.12 12.35 -27.55
N GLU A 146 8.82 11.33 -27.05
CA GLU A 146 8.78 9.97 -27.59
C GLU A 146 7.75 9.07 -26.89
N LEU A 147 6.95 9.61 -25.97
CA LEU A 147 6.05 8.85 -25.08
C LEU A 147 5.15 7.85 -25.84
N GLU A 148 4.46 8.29 -26.88
CA GLU A 148 3.51 7.45 -27.63
C GLU A 148 4.22 6.29 -28.34
N LYS A 149 5.39 6.58 -28.93
CA LYS A 149 6.24 5.56 -29.57
C LYS A 149 6.72 4.54 -28.54
N ILE A 150 7.17 5.01 -27.38
CA ILE A 150 7.67 4.15 -26.29
C ILE A 150 6.56 3.24 -25.76
N ILE A 151 5.34 3.77 -25.60
CA ILE A 151 4.18 2.99 -25.16
C ILE A 151 3.90 1.84 -26.13
N SER A 152 3.89 2.15 -27.44
CA SER A 152 3.68 1.15 -28.50
C SER A 152 4.80 0.11 -28.54
N ASP A 153 6.06 0.55 -28.60
CA ASP A 153 7.23 -0.32 -28.76
C ASP A 153 7.41 -1.28 -27.57
N ASN A 154 6.98 -0.88 -26.37
CA ASN A 154 7.14 -1.66 -25.14
C ASN A 154 5.88 -2.40 -24.68
N GLY A 155 4.74 -2.22 -25.38
CA GLY A 155 3.46 -2.79 -24.98
C GLY A 155 3.03 -2.34 -23.58
N VAL A 156 3.23 -1.05 -23.26
CA VAL A 156 2.95 -0.50 -21.93
C VAL A 156 1.49 -0.70 -21.57
N SER A 157 1.25 -1.33 -20.43
CA SER A 157 -0.09 -1.58 -19.91
C SER A 157 -0.47 -0.65 -18.76
N ILE A 158 0.52 -0.16 -18.01
CA ILE A 158 0.31 0.67 -16.82
C ILE A 158 1.19 1.92 -16.89
N GLY A 159 0.58 3.08 -16.66
CA GLY A 159 1.27 4.37 -16.53
C GLY A 159 1.40 4.80 -15.08
N VAL A 160 2.60 5.16 -14.64
CA VAL A 160 2.85 5.79 -13.33
C VAL A 160 3.16 7.25 -13.56
N ILE A 161 2.38 8.14 -12.95
CA ILE A 161 2.58 9.59 -13.04
C ILE A 161 3.17 10.09 -11.72
N ALA A 162 4.43 10.51 -11.77
CA ALA A 162 5.18 11.09 -10.66
C ALA A 162 5.66 12.52 -10.99
N THR A 163 4.87 13.25 -11.78
CA THR A 163 5.14 14.62 -12.21
C THR A 163 4.56 15.67 -11.24
N PRO A 164 5.00 16.94 -11.34
CA PRO A 164 4.30 18.05 -10.68
C PRO A 164 2.83 18.17 -11.12
N ALA A 165 1.98 18.73 -10.27
CA ALA A 165 0.53 18.80 -10.50
C ALA A 165 0.14 19.40 -11.87
N GLY A 166 0.80 20.47 -12.30
CA GLY A 166 0.50 21.14 -13.57
C GLY A 166 0.79 20.30 -14.82
N ALA A 167 1.66 19.30 -14.72
CA ALA A 167 2.02 18.41 -15.83
C ALA A 167 1.25 17.08 -15.81
N ALA A 168 0.54 16.76 -14.72
CA ALA A 168 -0.04 15.44 -14.53
C ALA A 168 -1.21 15.15 -15.48
N GLN A 169 -2.13 16.10 -15.68
CA GLN A 169 -3.26 15.92 -16.61
C GLN A 169 -2.80 15.79 -18.07
N PRO A 170 -1.93 16.67 -18.62
CA PRO A 170 -1.42 16.48 -19.97
C PRO A 170 -0.72 15.14 -20.20
N VAL A 171 0.05 14.66 -19.21
CA VAL A 171 0.68 13.33 -19.27
C VAL A 171 -0.36 12.22 -19.27
N CYS A 172 -1.38 12.32 -18.41
CA CYS A 172 -2.50 11.38 -18.36
C CYS A 172 -3.22 11.29 -19.70
N ASP A 173 -3.56 12.43 -20.31
CA ASP A 173 -4.26 12.48 -21.59
C ASP A 173 -3.46 11.78 -22.70
N ARG A 174 -2.14 11.98 -22.73
CA ARG A 174 -1.24 11.32 -23.68
C ARG A 174 -1.12 9.82 -23.45
N LEU A 175 -1.02 9.38 -22.20
CA LEU A 175 -1.04 7.95 -21.85
C LEU A 175 -2.33 7.28 -22.33
N VAL A 176 -3.48 7.90 -22.08
CA VAL A 176 -4.79 7.40 -22.50
C VAL A 176 -4.92 7.39 -24.02
N ALA A 177 -4.50 8.46 -24.70
CA ALA A 177 -4.51 8.54 -26.16
C ALA A 177 -3.62 7.46 -26.82
N ALA A 178 -2.54 7.06 -26.16
CA ALA A 178 -1.67 5.97 -26.58
C ALA A 178 -2.20 4.56 -26.20
N GLY A 179 -3.37 4.48 -25.55
CA GLY A 179 -4.05 3.22 -25.24
C GLY A 179 -3.81 2.67 -23.84
N VAL A 180 -3.13 3.41 -22.95
CA VAL A 180 -2.95 3.00 -21.55
C VAL A 180 -4.24 3.25 -20.77
N THR A 181 -4.82 2.19 -20.21
CA THR A 181 -6.10 2.24 -19.47
C THR A 181 -5.94 2.12 -17.96
N SER A 182 -4.74 1.85 -17.45
CA SER A 182 -4.46 1.73 -16.01
C SER A 182 -3.40 2.74 -15.58
N ILE A 183 -3.76 3.66 -14.68
CA ILE A 183 -2.90 4.76 -14.26
C ILE A 183 -2.75 4.80 -12.74
N LEU A 184 -1.50 4.82 -12.27
CA LEU A 184 -1.14 5.06 -10.88
C LEU A 184 -0.66 6.52 -10.74
N ASN A 185 -1.44 7.35 -10.05
CA ASN A 185 -1.18 8.78 -9.93
C ASN A 185 -0.60 9.14 -8.56
N PHE A 186 0.64 9.62 -8.54
CA PHE A 186 1.30 10.22 -7.37
C PHE A 186 1.30 11.75 -7.40
N ALA A 187 0.87 12.38 -8.49
CA ALA A 187 0.78 13.82 -8.55
C ALA A 187 -0.30 14.32 -7.56
N PRO A 188 -0.09 15.47 -6.90
CA PRO A 188 -1.03 16.02 -5.92
C PRO A 188 -2.20 16.73 -6.61
N THR A 189 -2.86 16.04 -7.53
CA THR A 189 -4.04 16.50 -8.26
C THR A 189 -4.96 15.34 -8.58
N VAL A 190 -6.23 15.65 -8.84
CA VAL A 190 -7.22 14.68 -9.33
C VAL A 190 -7.18 14.72 -10.84
N LEU A 191 -7.06 13.54 -11.47
CA LEU A 191 -7.06 13.41 -12.92
C LEU A 191 -8.49 13.17 -13.42
N THR A 192 -8.82 13.78 -14.55
CA THR A 192 -10.04 13.47 -15.30
C THR A 192 -9.70 12.50 -16.40
N VAL A 193 -10.46 11.40 -16.50
CA VAL A 193 -10.23 10.35 -17.49
C VAL A 193 -11.56 9.90 -18.09
N PRO A 194 -11.56 9.38 -19.33
CA PRO A 194 -12.77 8.83 -19.94
C PRO A 194 -13.18 7.51 -19.28
N ASP A 195 -14.41 7.07 -19.56
CA ASP A 195 -14.92 5.78 -19.13
C ASP A 195 -14.02 4.63 -19.61
N GLY A 196 -13.76 3.65 -18.74
CA GLY A 196 -12.90 2.50 -19.03
C GLY A 196 -11.41 2.72 -18.74
N VAL A 197 -11.04 3.89 -18.22
CA VAL A 197 -9.70 4.15 -17.68
C VAL A 197 -9.75 4.14 -16.16
N ASP A 198 -8.94 3.28 -15.55
CA ASP A 198 -8.83 3.16 -14.11
C ASP A 198 -7.68 4.04 -13.59
N VAL A 199 -7.97 4.95 -12.67
CA VAL A 199 -6.98 5.79 -12.01
C VAL A 199 -6.94 5.47 -10.52
N ARG A 200 -5.78 5.04 -10.03
CA ARG A 200 -5.52 4.86 -8.61
C ARG A 200 -4.63 6.00 -8.11
N LYS A 201 -5.17 6.86 -7.24
CA LYS A 201 -4.40 7.93 -6.60
C LYS A 201 -3.65 7.38 -5.38
N VAL A 202 -2.39 7.78 -5.22
CA VAL A 202 -1.60 7.59 -4.00
C VAL A 202 -1.24 8.95 -3.42
N ASP A 203 -1.70 9.21 -2.19
CA ASP A 203 -1.44 10.47 -1.49
C ASP A 203 -0.92 10.18 -0.09
N LEU A 204 0.41 10.15 0.04
CA LEU A 204 1.08 9.86 1.31
C LEU A 204 0.75 10.92 2.38
N SER A 205 0.40 12.14 1.97
CA SER A 205 0.07 13.22 2.91
C SER A 205 -1.27 12.96 3.60
N ILE A 206 -2.26 12.43 2.87
CA ILE A 206 -3.55 12.04 3.44
C ILE A 206 -3.37 10.94 4.47
N GLU A 207 -2.53 9.93 4.20
CA GLU A 207 -2.25 8.86 5.15
C GLU A 207 -1.62 9.39 6.44
N LEU A 208 -0.68 10.34 6.34
CA LEU A 208 -0.09 10.99 7.52
C LEU A 208 -1.10 11.83 8.31
N GLN A 209 -2.04 12.51 7.64
CA GLN A 209 -3.10 13.26 8.31
C GLN A 209 -4.04 12.33 9.11
N ILE A 210 -4.36 11.15 8.57
CA ILE A 210 -5.14 10.14 9.29
C ILE A 210 -4.38 9.67 10.54
N LEU A 211 -3.08 9.43 10.43
CA LEU A 211 -2.25 9.08 11.59
C LEU A 211 -2.21 10.22 12.63
N ALA A 212 -2.06 11.46 12.19
CA ALA A 212 -2.06 12.62 13.09
C ALA A 212 -3.37 12.74 13.89
N PHE A 213 -4.52 12.45 13.26
CA PHE A 213 -5.81 12.40 13.96
C PHE A 213 -5.84 11.34 15.06
N HIS A 214 -5.31 10.14 14.80
CA HIS A 214 -5.24 9.08 15.82
C HIS A 214 -4.29 9.45 16.97
N GLU A 215 -3.14 10.05 16.68
CA GLU A 215 -2.19 10.47 17.71
C GLU A 215 -2.77 11.58 18.59
N GLN A 216 -3.51 12.54 18.02
CA GLN A 216 -4.20 13.57 18.79
C GLN A 216 -5.26 12.96 19.74
N ARG A 217 -5.99 11.94 19.28
CA ARG A 217 -6.99 11.26 20.12
C ARG A 217 -6.38 10.49 21.28
N LYS A 218 -5.30 9.75 21.05
CA LYS A 218 -4.57 9.04 22.11
C LYS A 218 -4.07 10.00 23.17
N ALA A 219 -3.46 11.12 22.76
CA ALA A 219 -2.99 12.16 23.68
C ALA A 219 -4.13 12.78 24.51
N GLY A 220 -5.30 13.00 23.90
CA GLY A 220 -6.49 13.50 24.60
C GLY A 220 -7.09 12.49 25.58
N GLU A 221 -7.11 11.21 25.22
CA GLU A 221 -7.55 10.11 26.08
C GLU A 221 -6.59 9.92 27.27
N GLU A 222 -5.28 10.03 27.06
CA GLU A 222 -4.26 10.00 28.13
C GLU A 222 -4.39 11.19 29.09
N ALA A 223 -4.59 12.40 28.58
CA ALA A 223 -4.80 13.60 29.40
C ALA A 223 -6.10 13.50 30.22
N ALA A 224 -7.18 12.98 29.65
CA ALA A 224 -8.43 12.74 30.35
C ALA A 224 -8.29 11.66 31.44
N ASN A 225 -7.52 10.60 31.17
CA ASN A 225 -7.28 9.52 32.13
C ASN A 225 -6.39 9.97 33.31
N GLN A 226 -5.43 10.87 33.05
CA GLN A 226 -4.61 11.50 34.09
C GLN A 226 -5.42 12.49 34.95
N ALA A 227 -6.33 13.25 34.33
CA ALA A 227 -7.24 14.15 35.07
C ALA A 227 -8.28 13.38 35.90
N ALA A 228 -8.69 12.18 35.46
CA ALA A 228 -9.67 11.34 36.16
C ALA A 228 -9.07 10.54 37.34
N ASN A 229 -7.74 10.41 37.45
CA ASN A 229 -7.09 9.67 38.52
C ASN A 229 -5.88 10.43 39.13
N PRO A 230 -6.10 11.54 39.84
CA PRO A 230 -5.04 12.42 40.34
C PRO A 230 -4.17 11.81 41.47
N THR A 231 -4.57 10.67 42.04
CA THR A 231 -3.99 10.13 43.29
C THR A 231 -2.65 9.39 43.15
N ALA A 232 -2.15 9.18 41.93
CA ALA A 232 -0.89 8.47 41.70
C ALA A 232 0.36 9.40 41.66
N ALA A 233 0.18 10.70 41.48
CA ALA A 233 1.29 11.63 41.23
C ALA A 233 1.93 12.24 42.50
N HIS A 234 1.44 11.93 43.71
CA HIS A 234 1.89 12.59 44.95
C HIS A 234 2.33 11.64 46.07
N ARG A 235 2.76 10.41 45.76
CA ARG A 235 3.47 9.54 46.71
C ARG A 235 4.94 9.39 46.31
N GLY A 236 5.68 10.48 46.41
CA GLY A 236 7.09 10.48 46.03
C GLY A 236 7.85 11.68 46.55
N ASP A 237 7.43 12.31 47.65
CA ASP A 237 8.31 13.19 48.41
C ASP A 237 7.64 13.51 49.77
N SER A 238 8.18 12.99 50.89
CA SER A 238 8.11 13.57 52.25
C SER A 238 8.49 12.56 53.34
N ALA A 239 9.59 12.91 54.03
CA ALA A 239 9.85 12.74 55.47
C ALA A 239 10.46 11.43 55.99
N GLU A 240 11.80 11.42 56.00
CA GLU A 240 12.58 11.04 57.17
C GLU A 240 12.09 11.80 58.42
N GLN A 241 11.81 11.08 59.51
CA GLN A 241 11.87 11.57 60.88
C GLN A 241 11.99 10.35 61.81
N GLY A 242 13.23 10.06 62.23
CA GLY A 242 13.52 9.07 63.27
C GLY A 242 13.26 9.65 64.67
N PRO A 243 12.81 8.84 65.65
CA PRO A 243 12.53 9.35 66.99
C PRO A 243 13.79 9.41 67.84
N ASP A 244 13.89 10.50 68.59
CA ASP A 244 14.90 10.82 69.59
C ASP A 244 14.75 9.93 70.84
N GLY A 245 15.86 9.56 71.46
CA GLY A 245 15.83 8.80 72.72
C GLY A 245 17.15 8.17 73.13
N ASP A 246 17.88 8.92 73.95
CA ASP A 246 18.46 8.49 75.23
C ASP A 246 20.00 8.58 75.33
N VAL A 247 20.43 9.47 76.23
CA VAL A 247 21.82 9.63 76.66
C VAL A 247 21.88 9.21 78.13
N PRO A 248 22.91 8.47 78.54
CA PRO A 248 23.61 8.95 79.73
C PRO A 248 25.13 8.96 79.60
N ALA A 249 25.69 9.98 80.24
CA ALA A 249 27.09 10.23 80.49
C ALA A 249 27.78 9.09 81.28
N VAL A 250 29.09 8.88 81.07
CA VAL A 250 30.14 8.72 82.11
C VAL A 250 31.53 8.84 81.44
N MET A 251 32.28 9.90 81.79
CA MET A 251 33.76 10.02 81.75
C MET A 251 34.36 9.36 83.01
N PRO A 252 35.69 9.31 83.23
CA PRO A 252 36.83 9.02 82.33
C PRO A 252 37.83 8.02 82.96
N ALA A 253 38.84 7.62 82.19
CA ALA A 253 40.27 7.75 82.52
C ALA A 253 41.09 7.48 81.25
#